data_AF-A0A1Y2GUX1-F1
#
_entry.id   AF-A0A1Y2GUX1-F1
#
_cell.length_a   1.000
_cell.length_b   1.000
_cell.length_c   1.000
_cell.angle_alpha   90.00
_cell.angle_beta   90.00
_cell.angle_gamma   90.00
#
_symmetry.space_group_name_H-M   'P 1'
#
loop_
_entity.id
_entity.type
_entity.pdbx_description
1 polymer ?
#
loop_
_entity_poly.entity_id
_entity_poly.type
_entity_poly.pdbx_seq_one_letter_code
_entity_poly.pdbx_strand_id
1 'polypeptide(L)'
;MEEKKTIVLLEPKKVFGHSPDQHILNVIKEACQDAFNLPSFDTTLQTIKSHFFDRNYDAVFQNPAHLPVYSARYAPSRALCYYHMFLEHPILMKKLEQTPSTILCIGSGAGSELVGIAAAMVHATPSSKIKKSTKKNTTDPEKKKKKKKDDKKEKKKEQEEKKEEEEQVGEAEAEAAEEEGSKSTAATVVAEVAVESKLSTAEGKEGSSSINGSGSNSEVALEDGLKRMGLATETTDQNSIATGSELTNSVPSATTITTTTPTTPTTVNSVKASKANRHQVTVVMQDYVDWSPILEPMENVIRARMQLGPERLQCETEIGNVLDLSDGLLARVAKADLITFMFVLNELFQDKKRTMLLVARIVAAMPKGAHMLVVDSAGSFSNLQVGGRTYMVYMLLDHLKDLEVVYQDDATWYRCPPSVTYPLKLENMRHFIRIYKKL
;
A
#
# COMPACT_ATOMS: atom_id res chain seq x y z
N MET A 1 28.38 -32.74 -14.80
CA MET A 1 28.70 -31.37 -14.31
C MET A 1 27.44 -30.56 -14.45
N GLU A 2 26.75 -30.30 -13.34
CA GLU A 2 25.51 -29.54 -13.32
C GLU A 2 25.87 -28.06 -13.34
N GLU A 3 25.60 -27.40 -14.46
CA GLU A 3 25.90 -25.99 -14.70
C GLU A 3 25.07 -25.16 -13.71
N LYS A 4 25.74 -24.57 -12.71
CA LYS A 4 25.14 -23.59 -11.80
C LYS A 4 24.72 -22.40 -12.65
N LYS A 5 23.47 -22.39 -13.11
CA LYS A 5 22.89 -21.27 -13.84
C LYS A 5 22.79 -20.08 -12.89
N THR A 6 23.71 -19.14 -13.07
CA THR A 6 23.79 -17.89 -12.31
C THR A 6 22.47 -17.13 -12.48
N ILE A 7 21.81 -16.80 -11.36
CA ILE A 7 20.72 -15.84 -11.37
C ILE A 7 21.33 -14.52 -11.85
N VAL A 8 20.89 -14.00 -13.00
CA VAL A 8 21.32 -12.67 -13.44
C VAL A 8 20.51 -11.67 -12.61
N LEU A 9 21.04 -11.33 -11.45
CA LEU A 9 20.58 -10.17 -10.70
C LEU A 9 21.06 -8.93 -11.43
N LEU A 10 20.13 -8.03 -11.70
CA LEU A 10 20.45 -6.72 -12.21
C LEU A 10 21.20 -5.99 -11.12
N GLU A 11 22.42 -5.52 -11.40
CA GLU A 11 23.06 -4.57 -10.50
C GLU A 11 22.27 -3.26 -10.57
N PRO A 12 21.73 -2.73 -9.46
CA PRO A 12 20.91 -1.52 -9.50
C PRO A 12 21.59 -0.35 -10.19
N LYS A 13 22.92 -0.22 -10.03
CA LYS A 13 23.74 0.81 -10.70
C LYS A 13 23.71 0.72 -12.23
N LYS A 14 23.55 -0.47 -12.81
CA LYS A 14 23.44 -0.68 -14.26
C LYS A 14 22.05 -0.30 -14.80
N VAL A 15 21.03 -0.35 -13.95
CA VAL A 15 19.65 0.00 -14.30
C VAL A 15 19.39 1.49 -14.08
N PHE A 16 19.69 1.98 -12.88
CA PHE A 16 19.36 3.32 -12.42
C PHE A 16 20.48 4.36 -12.64
N GLY A 17 21.69 3.93 -12.97
CA GLY A 17 22.84 4.82 -13.02
C GLY A 17 23.18 5.34 -11.62
N HIS A 18 23.06 6.65 -11.41
CA HIS A 18 23.44 7.30 -10.15
C HIS A 18 22.25 7.87 -9.36
N SER A 19 21.04 7.86 -9.93
CA SER A 19 19.84 8.37 -9.26
C SER A 19 18.63 7.46 -9.56
N PRO A 20 18.38 6.47 -8.67
CA PRO A 20 17.15 5.67 -8.72
C PRO A 20 15.89 6.55 -8.69
N ASP A 21 15.90 7.59 -7.85
CA ASP A 21 14.75 8.49 -7.69
C ASP A 21 14.41 9.21 -9.00
N GLN A 22 15.40 9.78 -9.69
CA GLN A 22 15.16 10.40 -10.99
C GLN A 22 14.72 9.36 -12.03
N HIS A 23 15.23 8.13 -11.96
CA HIS A 23 14.82 7.05 -12.86
C HIS A 23 13.34 6.68 -12.67
N ILE A 24 12.87 6.58 -11.43
CA ILE A 24 11.46 6.35 -11.06
C ILE A 24 10.57 7.46 -11.62
N LEU A 25 10.97 8.73 -11.44
CA LEU A 25 10.22 9.87 -11.96
C LEU A 25 10.15 9.87 -13.49
N ASN A 26 11.23 9.46 -14.16
CA ASN A 26 11.26 9.37 -15.62
C ASN A 26 10.33 8.27 -16.15
N VAL A 27 10.15 7.17 -15.42
CA VAL A 27 9.17 6.11 -15.77
C VAL A 27 7.77 6.68 -15.81
N ILE A 28 7.36 7.39 -14.76
CA ILE A 28 6.02 7.98 -14.68
C ILE A 28 5.86 9.11 -15.70
N LYS A 29 6.88 9.95 -15.87
CA LYS A 29 6.86 11.03 -16.87
C LYS A 29 6.61 10.49 -18.28
N GLU A 30 7.32 9.44 -18.67
CA GLU A 30 7.18 8.83 -19.99
C GLU A 30 5.82 8.14 -20.15
N ALA A 31 5.38 7.37 -19.15
CA ALA A 31 4.08 6.70 -19.20
C ALA A 31 2.90 7.70 -19.25
N CYS A 32 3.05 8.87 -18.62
CA CYS A 32 2.06 9.95 -18.63
C CYS A 32 2.32 11.03 -19.69
N GLN A 33 3.19 10.78 -20.67
CA GLN A 33 3.57 11.80 -21.65
C GLN A 33 2.37 12.34 -22.44
N ASP A 34 1.42 11.47 -22.79
CA ASP A 34 0.19 11.87 -23.47
C ASP A 34 -0.68 12.78 -22.61
N ALA A 35 -0.74 12.52 -21.30
CA ALA A 35 -1.46 13.38 -20.36
C ALA A 35 -0.85 14.79 -20.37
N PHE A 36 0.47 14.92 -20.26
CA PHE A 36 1.15 16.22 -20.30
C PHE A 36 0.94 17.00 -21.61
N ASN A 37 0.62 16.30 -22.71
CA ASN A 37 0.37 16.92 -24.01
C ASN A 37 -1.10 17.33 -24.20
N LEU A 38 -2.00 17.02 -23.26
CA LEU A 38 -3.41 17.40 -23.34
C LEU A 38 -3.55 18.93 -23.26
N PRO A 39 -4.23 19.58 -24.22
CA PRO A 39 -4.54 21.02 -24.11
C PRO A 39 -5.36 21.37 -22.87
N SER A 40 -6.12 20.42 -22.34
CA SER A 40 -6.93 20.57 -21.13
C SER A 40 -6.19 20.19 -19.83
N PHE A 41 -4.89 19.89 -19.87
CA PHE A 41 -4.18 19.36 -18.69
C PHE A 41 -4.37 20.22 -17.45
N ASP A 42 -4.09 21.53 -17.56
CA ASP A 42 -4.20 22.45 -16.42
C ASP A 42 -5.64 22.64 -15.95
N THR A 43 -6.60 22.74 -16.87
CA THR A 43 -8.02 22.90 -16.51
C THR A 43 -8.56 21.65 -15.82
N THR A 44 -8.25 20.47 -16.35
CA THR A 44 -8.57 19.18 -15.74
C THR A 44 -7.91 19.04 -14.36
N LEU A 45 -6.63 19.42 -14.23
CA LEU A 45 -5.93 19.37 -12.95
C LEU A 45 -6.57 20.29 -11.89
N GLN A 46 -7.03 21.48 -12.30
CA GLN A 46 -7.76 22.36 -11.37
C GLN A 46 -9.12 21.78 -10.98
N THR A 47 -9.85 21.18 -11.92
CA THR A 47 -11.11 20.47 -11.61
C THR A 47 -10.90 19.35 -10.59
N ILE A 48 -9.85 18.53 -10.76
CA ILE A 48 -9.49 17.46 -9.81
C ILE A 48 -9.22 18.05 -8.42
N LYS A 49 -8.46 19.15 -8.32
CA LYS A 49 -8.18 19.81 -7.04
C LYS A 49 -9.46 20.32 -6.37
N SER A 50 -10.40 20.90 -7.13
CA SER A 50 -11.69 21.34 -6.60
C SER A 50 -12.50 20.17 -6.03
N HIS A 51 -12.55 19.03 -6.74
CA HIS A 51 -13.23 17.83 -6.22
C HIS A 51 -12.62 17.32 -4.91
N PHE A 52 -11.28 17.34 -4.77
CA PHE A 52 -10.64 17.00 -3.49
C PHE A 52 -10.98 17.99 -2.37
N PHE A 53 -11.04 19.28 -2.69
CA PHE A 53 -11.44 20.31 -1.72
C PHE A 53 -12.87 20.06 -1.22
N ASP A 54 -13.79 19.71 -2.13
CA ASP A 54 -15.18 19.39 -1.83
C ASP A 54 -15.39 17.98 -1.25
N ARG A 55 -14.31 17.19 -1.09
CA ARG A 55 -14.35 15.78 -0.67
C ARG A 55 -15.22 14.89 -1.58
N ASN A 56 -15.35 15.25 -2.84
CA ASN A 56 -16.09 14.50 -3.85
C ASN A 56 -15.14 13.59 -4.63
N TYR A 57 -14.67 12.52 -3.98
CA TYR A 57 -13.72 11.56 -4.55
C TYR A 57 -14.29 10.85 -5.79
N ASP A 58 -15.58 10.51 -5.78
CA ASP A 58 -16.26 9.88 -6.90
C ASP A 58 -16.16 10.70 -8.19
N ALA A 59 -16.34 12.02 -8.11
CA ALA A 59 -16.20 12.89 -9.29
C ALA A 59 -14.77 12.94 -9.84
N VAL A 60 -13.75 12.67 -9.01
CA VAL A 60 -12.36 12.54 -9.50
C VAL A 60 -12.22 11.28 -10.34
N PHE A 61 -12.68 10.14 -9.83
CA PHE A 61 -12.32 8.83 -10.40
C PHE A 61 -13.36 8.25 -11.37
N GLN A 62 -14.60 8.71 -11.35
CA GLN A 62 -15.64 8.28 -12.31
C GLN A 62 -15.51 8.96 -13.68
N ASN A 63 -14.73 10.04 -13.81
CA ASN A 63 -14.46 10.67 -15.10
C ASN A 63 -13.12 10.15 -15.67
N PRO A 64 -13.13 9.33 -16.75
CA PRO A 64 -11.91 8.76 -17.32
C PRO A 64 -10.89 9.81 -17.77
N ALA A 65 -11.33 11.01 -18.15
CA ALA A 65 -10.44 12.10 -18.56
C ALA A 65 -9.57 12.64 -17.41
N HIS A 66 -9.99 12.42 -16.15
CA HIS A 66 -9.23 12.84 -14.98
C HIS A 66 -8.07 11.89 -14.68
N LEU A 67 -8.21 10.58 -14.97
CA LEU A 67 -7.27 9.55 -14.50
C LEU A 67 -5.82 9.75 -14.96
N PRO A 68 -5.54 10.07 -16.25
CA PRO A 68 -4.17 10.32 -16.69
C PRO A 68 -3.55 11.56 -16.04
N VAL A 69 -4.34 12.64 -15.89
CA VAL A 69 -3.90 13.89 -15.26
C VAL A 69 -3.66 13.69 -13.75
N TYR A 70 -4.52 12.92 -13.09
CA TYR A 70 -4.37 12.54 -11.70
C TYR A 70 -3.10 11.73 -11.48
N SER A 71 -2.88 10.68 -12.29
CA SER A 71 -1.69 9.84 -12.17
C SER A 71 -0.41 10.66 -12.41
N ALA A 72 -0.37 11.49 -13.47
CA ALA A 72 0.75 12.38 -13.77
C ALA A 72 1.10 13.34 -12.62
N ARG A 73 0.09 13.82 -11.88
CA ARG A 73 0.24 14.76 -10.76
C ARG A 73 0.63 14.10 -9.45
N TYR A 74 -0.02 12.99 -9.10
CA TYR A 74 -0.03 12.47 -7.73
C TYR A 74 0.70 11.14 -7.55
N ALA A 75 0.94 10.39 -8.63
CA ALA A 75 1.71 9.15 -8.55
C ALA A 75 3.22 9.34 -8.25
N PRO A 76 3.91 10.38 -8.76
CA PRO A 76 5.37 10.52 -8.63
C PRO A 76 5.88 10.52 -7.19
N SER A 77 5.37 11.42 -6.34
CA SER A 77 5.78 11.51 -4.94
C SER A 77 5.49 10.22 -4.17
N ARG A 78 4.32 9.61 -4.42
CA ARG A 78 3.92 8.33 -3.80
C ARG A 78 4.84 7.19 -4.23
N ALA A 79 5.13 7.06 -5.51
CA ALA A 79 6.04 6.03 -6.02
C ALA A 79 7.43 6.12 -5.38
N LEU A 80 7.98 7.33 -5.22
CA LEU A 80 9.24 7.52 -4.52
C LEU A 80 9.17 7.10 -3.06
N CYS A 81 8.16 7.58 -2.32
CA CYS A 81 7.97 7.18 -0.92
C CYS A 81 7.84 5.67 -0.75
N TYR A 82 7.05 5.02 -1.61
CA TYR A 82 6.83 3.59 -1.54
C TYR A 82 8.11 2.82 -1.89
N TYR A 83 8.88 3.28 -2.88
CA TYR A 83 10.19 2.73 -3.19
C TYR A 83 11.12 2.77 -1.96
N HIS A 84 11.32 3.93 -1.33
CA HIS A 84 12.18 4.04 -0.14
C HIS A 84 11.64 3.22 1.03
N MET A 85 10.33 3.20 1.24
CA MET A 85 9.70 2.40 2.28
C MET A 85 10.02 0.89 2.12
N PHE A 86 9.98 0.36 0.90
CA PHE A 86 10.37 -1.01 0.64
C PHE A 86 11.88 -1.26 0.84
N LEU A 87 12.74 -0.28 0.57
CA LEU A 87 14.19 -0.38 0.83
C LEU A 87 14.54 -0.33 2.32
N GLU A 88 13.87 0.56 3.07
CA GLU A 88 14.18 0.87 4.46
C GLU A 88 13.61 -0.15 5.43
N HIS A 89 12.55 -0.86 5.06
CA HIS A 89 11.94 -1.89 5.90
C HIS A 89 12.35 -3.31 5.47
N PRO A 90 13.19 -4.02 6.24
CA PRO A 90 13.64 -5.37 5.91
C PRO A 90 12.50 -6.37 5.74
N ILE A 91 11.37 -6.16 6.41
CA ILE A 91 10.18 -7.02 6.29
C ILE A 91 9.60 -6.92 4.87
N LEU A 92 9.51 -5.71 4.32
CA LEU A 92 8.98 -5.46 2.98
C LEU A 92 9.97 -5.92 1.91
N MET A 93 11.27 -5.56 2.05
CA MET A 93 12.31 -6.05 1.14
C MET A 93 12.35 -7.58 1.08
N LYS A 94 12.22 -8.26 2.22
CA LYS A 94 12.19 -9.72 2.28
C LYS A 94 11.01 -10.33 1.50
N LYS A 95 9.91 -9.62 1.32
CA LYS A 95 8.80 -10.05 0.44
C LYS A 95 9.23 -10.00 -1.02
N LEU A 96 9.91 -8.93 -1.41
CA LEU A 96 10.51 -8.83 -2.74
C LEU A 96 11.65 -9.82 -2.96
N GLU A 97 12.34 -10.31 -1.93
CA GLU A 97 13.38 -11.34 -2.09
C GLU A 97 12.84 -12.78 -2.12
N GLN A 98 11.56 -12.96 -1.77
CA GLN A 98 10.88 -14.25 -1.83
C GLN A 98 10.58 -14.64 -3.28
N THR A 99 10.49 -15.94 -3.52
CA THR A 99 10.10 -16.43 -4.84
C THR A 99 9.35 -17.78 -4.80
N PRO A 100 8.20 -17.89 -5.48
CA PRO A 100 7.40 -16.75 -5.95
C PRO A 100 6.95 -15.87 -4.77
N SER A 101 6.63 -14.61 -5.01
CA SER A 101 5.92 -13.77 -4.03
C SER A 101 4.73 -13.08 -4.67
N THR A 102 3.62 -12.99 -3.94
CA THR A 102 2.41 -12.28 -4.38
C THR A 102 2.12 -11.09 -3.47
N ILE A 103 1.97 -9.91 -4.05
CA ILE A 103 1.59 -8.67 -3.37
C ILE A 103 0.23 -8.23 -3.91
N LEU A 104 -0.77 -8.16 -3.03
CA LEU A 104 -2.10 -7.64 -3.34
C LEU A 104 -2.20 -6.19 -2.88
N CYS A 105 -2.39 -5.27 -3.83
CA CYS A 105 -2.42 -3.84 -3.59
C CYS A 105 -3.84 -3.29 -3.68
N ILE A 106 -4.42 -2.90 -2.56
CA ILE A 106 -5.80 -2.41 -2.46
C ILE A 106 -5.84 -0.90 -2.72
N GLY A 107 -6.64 -0.45 -3.70
CA GLY A 107 -6.72 0.97 -4.10
C GLY A 107 -5.50 1.45 -4.90
N SER A 108 -4.83 0.53 -5.59
CA SER A 108 -3.52 0.77 -6.23
C SER A 108 -3.62 1.37 -7.65
N GLY A 109 -4.81 1.74 -8.11
CA GLY A 109 -5.08 1.97 -9.53
C GLY A 109 -4.20 3.03 -10.21
N ALA A 110 -3.78 4.06 -9.48
CA ALA A 110 -3.02 5.18 -10.05
C ALA A 110 -1.56 4.86 -10.43
N GLY A 111 -1.06 3.66 -10.10
CA GLY A 111 0.26 3.15 -10.54
C GLY A 111 1.44 3.45 -9.62
N SER A 112 1.24 4.16 -8.50
CA SER A 112 2.33 4.49 -7.57
C SER A 112 2.96 3.26 -6.92
N GLU A 113 2.15 2.30 -6.46
CA GLU A 113 2.63 1.06 -5.86
C GLU A 113 3.33 0.19 -6.90
N LEU A 114 2.76 0.04 -8.10
CA LEU A 114 3.41 -0.69 -9.20
C LEU A 114 4.82 -0.16 -9.47
N VAL A 115 4.98 1.15 -9.66
CA VAL A 115 6.28 1.76 -9.97
C VAL A 115 7.24 1.64 -8.77
N GLY A 116 6.77 1.94 -7.55
CA GLY A 116 7.60 1.90 -6.35
C GLY A 116 8.10 0.48 -6.02
N ILE A 117 7.20 -0.50 -6.09
CA ILE A 117 7.53 -1.92 -5.87
C ILE A 117 8.47 -2.42 -6.96
N ALA A 118 8.18 -2.13 -8.24
CA ALA A 118 9.05 -2.54 -9.34
C ALA A 118 10.47 -1.96 -9.19
N ALA A 119 10.59 -0.69 -8.81
CA ALA A 119 11.89 -0.08 -8.55
C ALA A 119 12.62 -0.76 -7.39
N ALA A 120 11.93 -1.06 -6.28
CA ALA A 120 12.51 -1.75 -5.15
C ALA A 120 12.94 -3.19 -5.50
N MET A 121 12.21 -3.88 -6.38
CA MET A 121 12.56 -5.22 -6.87
C MET A 121 13.90 -5.28 -7.60
N VAL A 122 14.37 -4.18 -8.18
CA VAL A 122 15.70 -4.13 -8.80
C VAL A 122 16.81 -4.32 -7.75
N HIS A 123 16.56 -3.94 -6.49
CA HIS A 123 17.48 -4.13 -5.38
C HIS A 123 17.36 -5.49 -4.69
N ALA A 124 16.24 -6.18 -4.86
CA ALA A 124 15.97 -7.43 -4.17
C ALA A 124 16.99 -8.51 -4.55
N THR A 125 17.64 -9.08 -3.54
CA THR A 125 18.55 -10.23 -3.71
C THR A 125 17.83 -11.52 -3.36
N PRO A 126 17.40 -12.33 -4.35
CA PRO A 126 16.55 -13.49 -4.11
C PRO A 126 17.30 -14.50 -3.27
N SER A 127 16.67 -14.90 -2.16
CA SER A 127 17.26 -15.86 -1.25
C SER A 127 17.47 -17.20 -1.96
N SER A 128 18.70 -17.51 -2.35
CA SER A 128 19.05 -18.85 -2.79
C SER A 128 18.92 -19.79 -1.59
N LYS A 129 17.87 -20.62 -1.54
CA LYS A 129 17.83 -21.75 -0.60
C LYS A 129 18.94 -22.73 -0.97
N ILE A 130 20.17 -22.46 -0.54
CA ILE A 130 21.25 -23.45 -0.53
C ILE A 130 20.84 -24.47 0.53
N LYS A 131 20.39 -25.65 0.10
CA LYS A 131 20.36 -26.84 0.97
C LYS A 131 21.79 -27.03 1.48
N LYS A 132 22.07 -26.65 2.74
CA LYS A 132 23.29 -27.07 3.41
C LYS A 132 23.21 -28.59 3.54
N SER A 133 23.88 -29.30 2.66
CA SER A 133 24.24 -30.69 2.92
C SER A 133 25.17 -30.69 4.12
N THR A 134 24.79 -31.47 5.12
CA THR A 134 25.52 -31.67 6.37
C THR A 134 26.84 -32.37 6.05
N LYS A 135 27.89 -31.62 5.68
CA LYS A 135 29.26 -32.14 5.70
C LYS A 135 29.78 -32.07 7.13
N LYS A 136 29.66 -33.20 7.80
CA LYS A 136 30.36 -33.57 9.04
C LYS A 136 31.85 -33.40 8.77
N ASN A 137 32.45 -32.32 9.28
CA ASN A 137 33.90 -32.19 9.33
C ASN A 137 34.36 -32.16 10.79
N THR A 138 35.12 -33.20 11.06
CA THR A 138 35.99 -33.51 12.17
C THR A 138 36.78 -32.30 12.67
N THR A 139 36.87 -32.24 13.99
CA THR A 139 37.67 -31.35 14.81
C THR A 139 39.17 -31.46 14.51
N ASP A 140 39.82 -30.33 14.28
CA ASP A 140 41.27 -30.16 14.42
C ASP A 140 41.56 -28.85 15.20
N PRO A 141 42.16 -28.92 16.41
CA PRO A 141 42.13 -27.84 17.40
C PRO A 141 43.30 -26.84 17.35
N GLU A 142 43.83 -26.44 16.18
CA GLU A 142 44.98 -25.52 16.13
C GLU A 142 44.80 -24.15 15.45
N LYS A 143 43.62 -23.80 14.92
CA LYS A 143 43.39 -22.46 14.31
C LYS A 143 42.64 -21.45 15.18
N LYS A 144 42.60 -21.64 16.50
CA LYS A 144 41.84 -20.77 17.43
C LYS A 144 42.63 -19.63 18.11
N LYS A 145 43.90 -19.39 17.75
CA LYS A 145 44.73 -18.34 18.40
C LYS A 145 45.06 -17.10 17.57
N LYS A 146 44.69 -17.05 16.27
CA LYS A 146 45.01 -15.88 15.42
C LYS A 146 43.84 -14.92 15.15
N LYS A 147 42.59 -15.28 15.50
CA LYS A 147 41.39 -14.47 15.25
C LYS A 147 40.88 -13.69 16.47
N LYS A 148 41.70 -13.52 17.52
CA LYS A 148 41.31 -12.82 18.77
C LYS A 148 42.07 -11.52 19.02
N LYS A 149 42.92 -11.09 18.08
CA LYS A 149 43.74 -9.88 18.19
C LYS A 149 43.28 -8.72 17.29
N ASP A 150 42.51 -9.01 16.24
CA ASP A 150 42.08 -7.99 15.27
C ASP A 150 40.72 -7.36 15.63
N ASP A 151 39.79 -8.11 16.25
CA ASP A 151 38.47 -7.60 16.68
C ASP A 151 38.50 -6.55 17.81
N LYS A 152 39.66 -6.36 18.47
CA LYS A 152 39.79 -5.40 19.58
C LYS A 152 40.28 -4.02 19.14
N LYS A 153 40.76 -3.88 17.91
CA LYS A 153 41.28 -2.62 17.37
C LYS A 153 40.20 -1.83 16.59
N GLU A 154 39.23 -2.54 16.02
CA GLU A 154 38.13 -1.94 15.24
C GLU A 154 37.04 -1.34 16.14
N LYS A 155 36.69 -2.00 17.24
CA LYS A 155 35.71 -1.51 18.23
C LYS A 155 36.12 -0.25 19.00
N LYS A 156 37.40 0.11 19.00
CA LYS A 156 37.87 1.33 19.69
C LYS A 156 37.79 2.56 18.80
N LYS A 157 37.73 2.38 17.48
CA LYS A 157 37.66 3.46 16.49
C LYS A 157 36.21 3.95 16.27
N GLU A 158 35.25 3.02 16.25
CA GLU A 158 33.80 3.33 16.19
C GLU A 158 33.25 4.03 17.44
N GLN A 159 33.94 3.98 18.58
CA GLN A 159 33.52 4.68 19.81
C GLN A 159 34.07 6.11 19.93
N GLU A 160 35.13 6.46 19.17
CA GLU A 160 35.65 7.83 19.12
C GLU A 160 34.90 8.65 18.06
N GLU A 161 34.55 8.07 16.90
CA GLU A 161 33.79 8.77 15.84
C GLU A 161 32.34 9.12 16.25
N LYS A 162 31.69 8.30 17.11
CA LYS A 162 30.35 8.60 17.63
C LYS A 162 30.31 9.74 18.66
N LYS A 163 31.45 10.11 19.25
CA LYS A 163 31.51 11.20 20.23
C LYS A 163 31.68 12.57 19.58
N GLU A 164 32.22 12.63 18.37
CA GLU A 164 32.38 13.88 17.61
C GLU A 164 31.09 14.26 16.83
N GLU A 165 30.24 13.28 16.46
CA GLU A 165 28.93 13.55 15.84
C GLU A 165 27.88 14.08 16.83
N GLU A 166 27.91 13.69 18.11
CA GLU A 166 26.96 14.19 19.12
C GLU A 166 27.25 15.66 19.54
N GLU A 167 28.47 16.16 19.32
CA GLU A 167 28.86 17.53 19.69
C GLU A 167 28.53 18.56 18.57
N GLN A 168 28.33 18.11 17.32
CA GLN A 168 27.95 18.99 16.19
C GLN A 168 26.42 19.16 16.01
N VAL A 169 25.61 18.29 16.61
CA VAL A 169 24.14 18.39 16.55
C VAL A 169 23.60 19.44 17.54
N GLY A 170 24.35 19.73 18.62
CA GLY A 170 23.93 20.68 19.65
C GLY A 170 24.02 22.17 19.28
N GLU A 171 24.82 22.54 18.28
CA GLU A 171 24.95 23.95 17.85
C GLU A 171 23.97 24.35 16.73
N ALA A 172 23.37 23.39 16.02
CA ALA A 172 22.41 23.67 14.94
C ALA A 172 20.95 23.90 15.44
N GLU A 173 20.62 23.45 16.65
CA GLU A 173 19.28 23.64 17.24
C GLU A 173 19.09 25.02 17.90
N ALA A 174 20.14 25.84 18.02
CA ALA A 174 20.07 27.17 18.61
C ALA A 174 19.82 28.30 17.57
N GLU A 175 20.19 28.11 16.30
CA GLU A 175 19.99 29.13 15.24
C GLU A 175 18.57 29.09 14.62
N ALA A 176 17.80 28.02 14.81
CA ALA A 176 16.45 27.90 14.23
C ALA A 176 15.35 28.61 15.06
N ALA A 177 15.68 29.19 16.22
CA ALA A 177 14.71 29.76 17.16
C ALA A 177 14.53 31.30 17.06
N GLU A 178 15.29 32.00 16.21
CA GLU A 178 15.22 33.48 16.11
C GLU A 178 14.68 34.04 14.78
N GLU A 179 14.27 33.21 13.82
CA GLU A 179 13.81 33.68 12.49
C GLU A 179 12.33 33.39 12.17
N GLU A 180 11.45 33.29 13.18
CA GLU A 180 10.00 33.40 12.98
C GLU A 180 9.46 34.75 13.45
N GLY A 181 9.81 35.78 12.69
CA GLY A 181 9.30 37.13 12.85
C GLY A 181 9.25 37.86 11.51
N SER A 182 8.15 37.69 10.77
CA SER A 182 7.72 38.54 9.63
C SER A 182 8.20 38.14 8.23
N LYS A 183 7.39 37.39 7.48
CA LYS A 183 6.61 37.90 6.31
C LYS A 183 5.94 36.76 5.50
N SER A 184 4.66 37.00 5.24
CA SER A 184 3.73 36.26 4.39
C SER A 184 4.06 36.39 2.89
N THR A 185 3.91 35.31 2.09
CA THR A 185 2.95 35.21 0.97
C THR A 185 2.97 33.84 0.24
N ALA A 186 1.76 33.26 0.12
CA ALA A 186 1.24 32.32 -0.90
C ALA A 186 1.91 30.94 -1.14
N ALA A 187 1.29 29.89 -0.58
CA ALA A 187 0.77 28.69 -1.29
C ALA A 187 0.79 27.43 -0.39
N THR A 188 -0.11 27.36 0.58
CA THR A 188 -0.43 26.16 1.34
C THR A 188 -1.95 26.01 1.35
N VAL A 189 -2.50 25.17 0.47
CA VAL A 189 -3.89 24.72 0.60
C VAL A 189 -3.85 23.44 1.42
N VAL A 190 -3.87 23.61 2.74
CA VAL A 190 -4.33 22.60 3.69
C VAL A 190 -5.67 23.14 4.18
N ALA A 191 -6.75 22.44 3.86
CA ALA A 191 -8.09 22.80 4.31
C ALA A 191 -8.29 22.32 5.74
N GLU A 192 -8.29 23.26 6.70
CA GLU A 192 -8.75 23.08 8.07
C GLU A 192 -9.74 24.22 8.39
N VAL A 193 -11.02 23.88 8.62
CA VAL A 193 -11.99 24.75 9.27
C VAL A 193 -12.84 23.89 10.20
N ALA A 194 -12.75 24.17 11.49
CA ALA A 194 -13.66 23.70 12.54
C ALA A 194 -14.56 24.86 12.97
N VAL A 195 -15.87 24.60 13.16
CA VAL A 195 -16.77 25.46 13.94
C VAL A 195 -17.77 24.57 14.70
N GLU A 196 -17.82 24.74 16.02
CA GLU A 196 -18.77 24.14 16.97
C GLU A 196 -20.15 24.84 16.96
N SER A 197 -21.22 24.10 17.30
CA SER A 197 -22.36 24.63 18.08
C SER A 197 -23.13 23.52 18.83
N LYS A 198 -23.78 23.89 19.94
CA LYS A 198 -24.24 23.06 21.09
C LYS A 198 -25.77 22.75 21.11
N LEU A 199 -26.13 21.82 22.03
CA LEU A 199 -27.43 21.53 22.72
C LEU A 199 -28.48 20.66 21.97
N SER A 200 -29.30 19.77 22.58
CA SER A 200 -29.63 19.41 23.99
C SER A 200 -30.27 18.00 24.12
N THR A 201 -30.28 17.50 25.37
CA THR A 201 -30.83 16.30 26.03
C THR A 201 -32.31 15.90 25.81
N ALA A 202 -32.62 14.59 25.92
CA ALA A 202 -33.69 14.03 26.78
C ALA A 202 -33.58 12.47 26.94
N GLU A 203 -33.84 11.99 28.15
CA GLU A 203 -33.70 10.61 28.66
C GLU A 203 -34.97 9.73 28.47
N GLY A 204 -34.82 8.41 28.60
CA GLY A 204 -35.92 7.44 28.82
C GLY A 204 -35.44 6.00 29.02
N LYS A 205 -35.97 5.29 30.03
CA LYS A 205 -35.43 4.12 30.76
C LYS A 205 -35.98 2.72 30.39
N GLU A 206 -35.19 1.68 30.78
CA GLU A 206 -35.50 0.31 31.31
C GLU A 206 -36.49 -0.62 30.52
N GLY A 207 -36.31 -1.94 30.32
CA GLY A 207 -35.35 -2.95 30.78
C GLY A 207 -35.73 -4.41 30.39
N SER A 208 -34.81 -5.34 30.68
CA SER A 208 -34.88 -6.81 30.93
C SER A 208 -35.14 -7.90 29.84
N SER A 209 -34.12 -8.78 29.69
CA SER A 209 -34.09 -10.28 29.60
C SER A 209 -34.90 -11.02 28.51
N SER A 210 -34.50 -12.13 27.86
CA SER A 210 -33.39 -13.08 27.97
C SER A 210 -33.44 -14.12 26.81
N ILE A 211 -32.27 -14.54 26.30
CA ILE A 211 -31.84 -15.91 25.92
C ILE A 211 -32.13 -16.54 24.51
N ASN A 212 -31.00 -16.83 23.83
CA ASN A 212 -30.58 -17.96 22.93
C ASN A 212 -30.86 -18.02 21.40
N GLY A 213 -29.75 -18.19 20.64
CA GLY A 213 -29.73 -18.92 19.36
C GLY A 213 -28.52 -18.73 18.42
N SER A 214 -27.37 -19.33 18.76
CA SER A 214 -26.24 -19.81 17.91
C SER A 214 -25.91 -19.19 16.53
N GLY A 215 -24.74 -18.56 16.41
CA GLY A 215 -24.05 -18.19 15.16
C GLY A 215 -22.52 -18.09 15.38
N SER A 216 -21.72 -18.32 14.33
CA SER A 216 -20.29 -18.69 14.34
C SER A 216 -19.28 -17.79 15.10
N ASN A 217 -18.24 -18.41 15.69
CA ASN A 217 -17.25 -17.80 16.62
C ASN A 217 -16.45 -16.59 16.09
N SER A 218 -16.40 -16.31 14.79
CA SER A 218 -15.67 -15.17 14.22
C SER A 218 -16.51 -13.89 14.13
N GLU A 219 -17.82 -14.02 13.98
CA GLU A 219 -18.77 -12.91 13.91
C GLU A 219 -19.02 -12.33 15.32
N VAL A 220 -19.10 -13.22 16.31
CA VAL A 220 -19.19 -12.87 17.74
C VAL A 220 -17.96 -12.11 18.23
N ALA A 221 -16.76 -12.42 17.71
CA ALA A 221 -15.53 -11.72 18.10
C ALA A 221 -15.46 -10.29 17.56
N LEU A 222 -16.04 -10.04 16.38
CA LEU A 222 -16.16 -8.69 15.82
C LEU A 222 -17.24 -7.89 16.53
N GLU A 223 -18.41 -8.50 16.76
CA GLU A 223 -19.48 -7.88 17.54
C GLU A 223 -19.02 -7.54 18.96
N ASP A 224 -18.28 -8.43 19.63
CA ASP A 224 -17.69 -8.15 20.94
C ASP A 224 -16.65 -7.03 20.88
N GLY A 225 -15.86 -6.96 19.81
CA GLY A 225 -14.92 -5.86 19.57
C GLY A 225 -15.64 -4.52 19.38
N LEU A 226 -16.68 -4.50 18.54
CA LEU A 226 -17.51 -3.32 18.26
C LEU A 226 -18.35 -2.89 19.47
N LYS A 227 -18.87 -3.85 20.26
CA LYS A 227 -19.58 -3.61 21.52
C LYS A 227 -18.66 -3.03 22.59
N ARG A 228 -17.43 -3.55 22.73
CA ARG A 228 -16.40 -2.99 23.64
C ARG A 228 -15.95 -1.58 23.26
N MET A 229 -16.06 -1.22 21.97
CA MET A 229 -15.76 0.12 21.45
C MET A 229 -16.98 1.06 21.38
N GLY A 230 -18.15 0.62 21.84
CA GLY A 230 -19.37 1.46 21.90
C GLY A 230 -19.99 1.78 20.52
N LEU A 231 -19.88 0.86 19.54
CA LEU A 231 -20.26 1.08 18.14
C LEU A 231 -21.53 0.35 17.67
N ALA A 232 -22.24 -0.37 18.53
CA ALA A 232 -23.48 -1.05 18.16
C ALA A 232 -24.69 -0.36 18.82
N THR A 233 -25.64 0.10 18.01
CA THR A 233 -26.99 0.47 18.44
C THR A 233 -27.96 -0.67 18.14
N GLU A 234 -28.85 -0.97 19.08
CA GLU A 234 -29.86 -2.02 19.02
C GLU A 234 -30.79 -1.84 17.80
N THR A 235 -30.91 -2.88 16.96
CA THR A 235 -31.98 -2.99 15.95
C THR A 235 -33.03 -3.96 16.46
N THR A 236 -34.23 -3.46 16.73
CA THR A 236 -35.45 -4.27 16.80
C THR A 236 -36.24 -4.01 15.52
N ASP A 237 -36.33 -5.02 14.66
CA ASP A 237 -37.29 -5.07 13.56
C ASP A 237 -38.65 -5.59 14.06
N GLN A 238 -39.76 -5.02 13.59
CA GLN A 238 -40.71 -5.67 12.65
C GLN A 238 -42.16 -5.13 12.67
N ASN A 239 -42.63 -4.88 11.44
CA ASN A 239 -43.95 -5.17 10.84
C ASN A 239 -45.25 -4.45 11.26
N SER A 240 -45.90 -3.91 10.22
CA SER A 240 -47.35 -4.02 10.03
C SER A 240 -47.69 -4.39 8.57
N ILE A 241 -48.57 -5.38 8.44
CA ILE A 241 -49.14 -5.98 7.22
C ILE A 241 -50.25 -5.09 6.65
N ALA A 242 -50.38 -4.98 5.30
CA ALA A 242 -51.61 -5.30 4.55
C ALA A 242 -51.59 -4.83 3.06
N THR A 243 -51.77 -5.82 2.17
CA THR A 243 -52.57 -5.86 0.92
C THR A 243 -52.52 -4.74 -0.13
N GLY A 244 -52.21 -5.13 -1.38
CA GLY A 244 -52.89 -4.55 -2.56
C GLY A 244 -52.07 -4.49 -3.86
N SER A 245 -52.55 -5.23 -4.87
CA SER A 245 -52.49 -4.93 -6.30
C SER A 245 -51.21 -5.20 -7.11
N GLU A 246 -51.46 -5.88 -8.23
CA GLU A 246 -50.62 -6.19 -9.39
C GLU A 246 -49.84 -5.00 -9.95
N LEU A 247 -48.67 -5.29 -10.54
CA LEU A 247 -48.43 -5.08 -11.99
C LEU A 247 -47.06 -5.68 -12.37
N THR A 248 -47.12 -6.60 -13.32
CA THR A 248 -45.99 -7.22 -14.01
C THR A 248 -45.23 -6.21 -14.85
N ASN A 249 -43.90 -6.21 -14.77
CA ASN A 249 -43.05 -5.84 -15.90
C ASN A 249 -41.69 -6.53 -15.80
N SER A 250 -41.46 -7.43 -16.75
CA SER A 250 -40.25 -8.20 -17.00
C SER A 250 -39.30 -7.41 -17.89
N VAL A 251 -38.01 -7.27 -17.52
CA VAL A 251 -36.86 -7.06 -18.44
C VAL A 251 -35.57 -7.61 -17.76
N PRO A 252 -34.61 -8.23 -18.47
CA PRO A 252 -33.84 -9.36 -17.97
C PRO A 252 -32.40 -9.08 -17.50
N SER A 253 -31.83 -10.11 -16.88
CA SER A 253 -30.46 -10.34 -16.41
C SER A 253 -29.34 -9.70 -17.24
N ALA A 254 -28.42 -9.04 -16.54
CA ALA A 254 -27.12 -8.66 -17.08
C ALA A 254 -26.17 -9.88 -17.07
N THR A 255 -25.82 -10.31 -18.29
CA THR A 255 -24.84 -11.35 -18.60
C THR A 255 -23.42 -10.89 -18.23
N THR A 256 -22.70 -11.71 -17.48
CA THR A 256 -21.25 -11.61 -17.27
C THR A 256 -20.53 -11.69 -18.61
N ILE A 257 -19.94 -10.58 -19.06
CA ILE A 257 -19.05 -10.55 -20.24
C ILE A 257 -17.63 -10.75 -19.72
N THR A 258 -17.10 -11.96 -19.88
CA THR A 258 -15.66 -12.22 -19.81
C THR A 258 -15.07 -11.89 -21.18
N THR A 259 -14.40 -10.75 -21.31
CA THR A 259 -13.67 -10.41 -22.54
C THR A 259 -12.33 -11.13 -22.51
N THR A 260 -12.29 -12.36 -23.00
CA THR A 260 -11.07 -12.98 -23.51
C THR A 260 -10.98 -12.70 -25.00
N THR A 261 -10.03 -11.88 -25.43
CA THR A 261 -9.70 -11.74 -26.84
C THR A 261 -8.97 -13.00 -27.33
N PRO A 262 -9.45 -13.66 -28.41
CA PRO A 262 -8.77 -14.79 -29.01
C PRO A 262 -7.81 -14.30 -30.10
N THR A 263 -6.51 -14.43 -29.89
CA THR A 263 -5.51 -14.35 -30.97
C THR A 263 -5.28 -15.74 -31.57
N THR A 264 -5.65 -15.90 -32.83
CA THR A 264 -5.43 -17.05 -33.72
C THR A 264 -3.93 -17.35 -33.89
N PRO A 265 -3.52 -18.63 -34.04
CA PRO A 265 -2.16 -19.06 -33.74
C PRO A 265 -1.21 -18.80 -34.91
N THR A 266 -0.19 -17.98 -34.67
CA THR A 266 0.98 -17.94 -35.54
C THR A 266 2.03 -18.92 -34.98
N THR A 267 2.40 -19.87 -35.83
CA THR A 267 3.37 -20.95 -35.68
C THR A 267 4.34 -20.80 -34.50
N VAL A 268 4.10 -21.58 -33.46
CA VAL A 268 4.95 -21.72 -32.28
C VAL A 268 6.25 -22.41 -32.71
N ASN A 269 7.30 -21.62 -32.97
CA ASN A 269 8.64 -22.11 -32.70
C ASN A 269 8.72 -22.31 -31.18
N SER A 270 8.78 -23.57 -30.76
CA SER A 270 8.89 -23.97 -29.36
C SER A 270 10.23 -23.50 -28.79
N VAL A 271 10.29 -22.23 -28.40
CA VAL A 271 11.37 -21.72 -27.56
C VAL A 271 11.19 -22.42 -26.22
N LYS A 272 12.02 -23.43 -25.96
CA LYS A 272 12.13 -24.09 -24.66
C LYS A 272 12.17 -23.01 -23.58
N ALA A 273 11.13 -22.95 -22.75
CA ALA A 273 11.07 -22.04 -21.61
C ALA A 273 12.38 -22.16 -20.83
N SER A 274 13.20 -21.11 -20.90
CA SER A 274 14.51 -21.15 -20.28
C SER A 274 14.29 -21.22 -18.77
N LYS A 275 14.80 -22.28 -18.12
CA LYS A 275 14.79 -22.48 -16.65
C LYS A 275 15.62 -21.41 -15.88
N ALA A 276 15.75 -20.19 -16.40
CA ALA A 276 16.83 -19.27 -16.05
C ALA A 276 16.47 -18.17 -15.04
N ASN A 277 15.19 -17.83 -14.82
CA ASN A 277 14.82 -16.88 -13.78
C ASN A 277 13.88 -17.51 -12.76
N ARG A 278 14.41 -17.78 -11.58
CA ARG A 278 13.69 -18.38 -10.46
C ARG A 278 13.04 -17.36 -9.54
N HIS A 279 13.26 -16.07 -9.74
CA HIS A 279 12.78 -15.02 -8.87
C HIS A 279 11.67 -14.22 -9.54
N GLN A 280 10.44 -14.41 -9.06
CA GLN A 280 9.24 -13.81 -9.62
C GLN A 280 8.41 -13.17 -8.50
N VAL A 281 7.96 -11.95 -8.75
CA VAL A 281 6.97 -11.25 -7.92
C VAL A 281 5.74 -10.96 -8.79
N THR A 282 4.58 -11.25 -8.24
CA THR A 282 3.28 -10.91 -8.82
C THR A 282 2.70 -9.75 -8.04
N VAL A 283 2.41 -8.65 -8.71
CA VAL A 283 1.73 -7.48 -8.17
C VAL A 283 0.30 -7.48 -8.70
N VAL A 284 -0.66 -7.70 -7.82
CA VAL A 284 -2.09 -7.67 -8.12
C VAL A 284 -2.63 -6.30 -7.69
N MET A 285 -3.07 -5.49 -8.65
CA MET A 285 -3.59 -4.14 -8.43
C MET A 285 -5.13 -4.21 -8.44
N GLN A 286 -5.73 -4.02 -7.27
CA GLN A 286 -7.17 -4.00 -7.07
C GLN A 286 -7.66 -2.56 -7.00
N ASP A 287 -8.63 -2.20 -7.83
CA ASP A 287 -9.29 -0.90 -7.79
C ASP A 287 -10.74 -1.01 -8.27
N TYR A 288 -11.60 -0.06 -7.93
CA TYR A 288 -12.98 -0.06 -8.44
C TYR A 288 -13.10 0.64 -9.80
N VAL A 289 -12.07 1.38 -10.20
CA VAL A 289 -11.97 2.07 -11.49
C VAL A 289 -11.07 1.29 -12.44
N ASP A 290 -11.36 1.37 -13.74
CA ASP A 290 -10.50 0.82 -14.78
C ASP A 290 -9.30 1.76 -15.03
N TRP A 291 -8.15 1.38 -14.47
CA TRP A 291 -6.89 2.10 -14.65
C TRP A 291 -6.00 1.52 -15.75
N SER A 292 -6.48 0.55 -16.54
CA SER A 292 -5.70 -0.10 -17.60
C SER A 292 -5.06 0.90 -18.58
N PRO A 293 -5.72 2.01 -18.99
CA PRO A 293 -5.10 3.01 -19.86
C PRO A 293 -3.90 3.75 -19.25
N ILE A 294 -3.67 3.63 -17.94
CA ILE A 294 -2.52 4.20 -17.22
C ILE A 294 -1.53 3.09 -16.86
N LEU A 295 -2.02 1.99 -16.30
CA LEU A 295 -1.20 0.89 -15.80
C LEU A 295 -0.47 0.14 -16.92
N GLU A 296 -1.10 -0.08 -18.08
CA GLU A 296 -0.46 -0.77 -19.20
C GLU A 296 0.73 0.04 -19.78
N PRO A 297 0.60 1.35 -20.08
CA PRO A 297 1.76 2.17 -20.44
C PRO A 297 2.85 2.20 -19.36
N MET A 298 2.47 2.32 -18.09
CA MET A 298 3.43 2.29 -16.98
C MET A 298 4.20 0.98 -16.91
N GLU A 299 3.51 -0.15 -17.01
CA GLU A 299 4.14 -1.46 -17.05
C GLU A 299 5.13 -1.56 -18.21
N ASN A 300 4.74 -1.15 -19.42
CA ASN A 300 5.63 -1.17 -20.59
C ASN A 300 6.91 -0.37 -20.36
N VAL A 301 6.79 0.83 -19.80
CA VAL A 301 7.94 1.69 -19.49
C VAL A 301 8.81 1.08 -18.37
N ILE A 302 8.20 0.50 -17.33
CA ILE A 302 8.92 -0.25 -16.28
C ILE A 302 9.74 -1.39 -16.90
N ARG A 303 9.12 -2.19 -17.76
CA ARG A 303 9.79 -3.33 -18.42
C ARG A 303 10.99 -2.87 -19.22
N ALA A 304 10.84 -1.80 -19.99
CA ALA A 304 11.90 -1.23 -20.81
C ALA A 304 13.04 -0.61 -19.98
N ARG A 305 12.71 0.23 -18.99
CA ARG A 305 13.69 1.01 -18.24
C ARG A 305 14.33 0.23 -17.09
N MET A 306 13.55 -0.58 -16.38
CA MET A 306 14.01 -1.35 -15.21
C MET A 306 14.48 -2.76 -15.54
N GLN A 307 14.35 -3.20 -16.80
CA GLN A 307 14.75 -4.54 -17.29
C GLN A 307 14.04 -5.68 -16.53
N LEU A 308 12.80 -5.44 -16.09
CA LEU A 308 11.96 -6.42 -15.38
C LEU A 308 11.02 -7.11 -16.37
N GLY A 309 11.49 -8.18 -17.01
CA GLY A 309 10.68 -9.01 -17.90
C GLY A 309 9.49 -9.69 -17.20
N PRO A 310 8.51 -10.22 -17.97
CA PRO A 310 7.31 -10.87 -17.42
C PRO A 310 7.62 -12.13 -16.59
N GLU A 311 8.80 -12.71 -16.75
CA GLU A 311 9.28 -13.80 -15.91
C GLU A 311 9.70 -13.34 -14.50
N ARG A 312 10.03 -12.05 -14.32
CA ARG A 312 10.45 -11.43 -13.07
C ARG A 312 9.31 -10.68 -12.37
N LEU A 313 8.58 -9.87 -13.12
CA LEU A 313 7.46 -9.05 -12.63
C LEU A 313 6.19 -9.42 -13.41
N GLN A 314 5.24 -10.02 -12.73
CA GLN A 314 3.88 -10.22 -13.22
C GLN A 314 2.98 -9.13 -12.65
N CYS A 315 2.17 -8.55 -13.52
CA CYS A 315 1.23 -7.50 -13.18
C CYS A 315 -0.17 -8.02 -13.51
N GLU A 316 -1.07 -7.98 -12.53
CA GLU A 316 -2.46 -8.37 -12.70
C GLU A 316 -3.35 -7.24 -12.21
N THR A 317 -4.41 -6.92 -12.93
CA THR A 317 -5.42 -5.94 -12.51
C THR A 317 -6.72 -6.65 -12.18
N GLU A 318 -7.41 -6.16 -11.14
CA GLU A 318 -8.74 -6.63 -10.79
C GLU A 318 -9.64 -5.43 -10.52
N ILE A 319 -10.70 -5.32 -11.33
CA ILE A 319 -11.64 -4.21 -11.27
C ILE A 319 -12.85 -4.64 -10.43
N GLY A 320 -13.08 -3.96 -9.32
CA GLY A 320 -14.21 -4.22 -8.45
C GLY A 320 -14.16 -3.41 -7.16
N ASN A 321 -15.33 -3.13 -6.58
CA ASN A 321 -15.42 -2.49 -5.29
C ASN A 321 -15.05 -3.50 -4.19
N VAL A 322 -13.96 -3.23 -3.46
CA VAL A 322 -13.49 -4.13 -2.39
C VAL A 322 -14.49 -4.30 -1.25
N LEU A 323 -15.36 -3.31 -1.03
CA LEU A 323 -16.42 -3.39 -0.03
C LEU A 323 -17.53 -4.39 -0.40
N ASP A 324 -17.56 -4.88 -1.65
CA ASP A 324 -18.51 -5.91 -2.09
C ASP A 324 -18.06 -7.33 -1.69
N LEU A 325 -16.82 -7.50 -1.22
CA LEU A 325 -16.33 -8.74 -0.64
C LEU A 325 -16.47 -9.96 -1.58
N SER A 326 -16.16 -9.77 -2.85
CA SER A 326 -16.24 -10.83 -3.86
C SER A 326 -15.39 -12.05 -3.47
N ASP A 327 -15.84 -13.24 -3.88
CA ASP A 327 -15.05 -14.48 -3.70
C ASP A 327 -13.69 -14.40 -4.41
N GLY A 328 -13.63 -13.65 -5.52
CA GLY A 328 -12.39 -13.34 -6.24
C GLY A 328 -11.37 -12.63 -5.36
N LEU A 329 -11.79 -11.53 -4.72
CA LEU A 329 -10.94 -10.77 -3.79
C LEU A 329 -10.42 -11.66 -2.65
N LEU A 330 -11.30 -12.44 -2.01
CA LEU A 330 -10.88 -13.31 -0.90
C LEU A 330 -9.94 -14.43 -1.37
N ALA A 331 -10.13 -14.95 -2.58
CA ALA A 331 -9.21 -15.91 -3.19
C ALA A 331 -7.84 -15.29 -3.51
N ARG A 332 -7.77 -13.99 -3.82
CA ARG A 332 -6.50 -13.25 -3.95
C ARG A 332 -5.81 -13.09 -2.59
N VAL A 333 -6.56 -12.67 -1.57
CA VAL A 333 -6.04 -12.50 -0.20
C VAL A 333 -5.44 -13.80 0.31
N ALA A 334 -6.11 -14.93 0.09
CA ALA A 334 -5.64 -16.26 0.50
C ALA A 334 -4.34 -16.72 -0.20
N LYS A 335 -3.90 -16.03 -1.26
CA LYS A 335 -2.65 -16.30 -2.00
C LYS A 335 -1.56 -15.25 -1.77
N ALA A 336 -1.89 -14.13 -1.13
CA ALA A 336 -0.98 -13.00 -0.97
C ALA A 336 0.01 -13.21 0.19
N ASP A 337 1.29 -12.90 -0.06
CA ASP A 337 2.34 -12.85 0.98
C ASP A 337 2.38 -11.49 1.70
N LEU A 338 1.90 -10.46 1.00
CA LEU A 338 1.75 -9.07 1.45
C LEU A 338 0.44 -8.51 0.88
N ILE A 339 -0.38 -7.92 1.74
CA ILE A 339 -1.55 -7.12 1.35
C ILE A 339 -1.25 -5.67 1.74
N THR A 340 -1.44 -4.72 0.84
CA THR A 340 -1.20 -3.30 1.10
C THR A 340 -2.50 -2.49 1.08
N PHE A 341 -2.58 -1.52 1.99
CA PHE A 341 -3.55 -0.43 2.00
C PHE A 341 -2.76 0.87 2.10
N MET A 342 -2.47 1.50 0.96
CA MET A 342 -1.58 2.66 0.90
C MET A 342 -2.33 3.89 0.38
N PHE A 343 -2.75 4.76 1.30
CA PHE A 343 -3.57 5.96 1.06
C PHE A 343 -4.97 5.67 0.50
N VAL A 344 -5.57 4.56 0.94
CA VAL A 344 -6.94 4.15 0.59
C VAL A 344 -7.85 3.99 1.81
N LEU A 345 -7.27 3.78 3.00
CA LEU A 345 -8.03 3.35 4.16
C LEU A 345 -9.00 4.46 4.62
N ASN A 346 -8.54 5.71 4.60
CA ASN A 346 -9.36 6.88 4.91
C ASN A 346 -10.61 7.02 4.02
N GLU A 347 -10.50 6.65 2.75
CA GLU A 347 -11.64 6.64 1.81
C GLU A 347 -12.62 5.53 2.14
N LEU A 348 -12.13 4.32 2.38
CA LEU A 348 -12.97 3.16 2.73
C LEU A 348 -13.78 3.43 4.01
N PHE A 349 -13.16 4.03 5.03
CA PHE A 349 -13.81 4.32 6.31
C PHE A 349 -14.88 5.42 6.27
N GLN A 350 -15.19 6.00 5.10
CA GLN A 350 -16.47 6.70 4.91
C GLN A 350 -17.66 5.76 5.18
N ASP A 351 -17.53 4.46 4.82
CA ASP A 351 -18.41 3.39 5.28
C ASP A 351 -17.69 2.52 6.32
N LYS A 352 -17.76 2.95 7.58
CA LYS A 352 -17.08 2.27 8.71
C LYS A 352 -17.54 0.82 8.86
N LYS A 353 -18.83 0.53 8.68
CA LYS A 353 -19.40 -0.82 8.92
C LYS A 353 -18.89 -1.80 7.85
N ARG A 354 -19.01 -1.43 6.57
CA ARG A 354 -18.52 -2.27 5.48
C ARG A 354 -17.00 -2.41 5.50
N THR A 355 -16.27 -1.36 5.89
CA THR A 355 -14.81 -1.42 5.99
C THR A 355 -14.33 -2.31 7.12
N MET A 356 -14.96 -2.26 8.30
CA MET A 356 -14.63 -3.20 9.37
C MET A 356 -14.94 -4.65 8.98
N LEU A 357 -16.02 -4.89 8.23
CA LEU A 357 -16.32 -6.21 7.67
C LEU A 357 -15.26 -6.63 6.63
N LEU A 358 -14.83 -5.72 5.75
CA LEU A 358 -13.75 -5.94 4.78
C LEU A 358 -12.46 -6.39 5.48
N VAL A 359 -12.00 -5.60 6.45
CA VAL A 359 -10.79 -5.90 7.23
C VAL A 359 -10.92 -7.25 7.92
N ALA A 360 -12.05 -7.53 8.57
CA ALA A 360 -12.29 -8.81 9.24
C ALA A 360 -12.16 -10.00 8.28
N ARG A 361 -12.77 -9.90 7.10
CA ARG A 361 -12.76 -10.96 6.09
C ARG A 361 -11.39 -11.13 5.45
N ILE A 362 -10.65 -10.04 5.22
CA ILE A 362 -9.26 -10.09 4.76
C ILE A 362 -8.39 -10.79 5.81
N VAL A 363 -8.43 -10.36 7.07
CA VAL A 363 -7.64 -10.96 8.15
C VAL A 363 -7.96 -12.44 8.36
N ALA A 364 -9.22 -12.83 8.19
CA ALA A 364 -9.63 -14.24 8.24
C ALA A 364 -9.08 -15.07 7.07
N ALA A 365 -9.04 -14.49 5.86
CA ALA A 365 -8.55 -15.16 4.65
C ALA A 365 -7.02 -15.14 4.49
N MET A 366 -6.31 -14.23 5.17
CA MET A 366 -4.86 -14.10 5.09
C MET A 366 -4.15 -15.41 5.49
N PRO A 367 -3.13 -15.84 4.73
CA PRO A 367 -2.25 -16.92 5.14
C PRO A 367 -1.50 -16.59 6.43
N LYS A 368 -1.31 -17.58 7.31
CA LYS A 368 -0.46 -17.43 8.49
C LYS A 368 0.96 -17.01 8.09
N GLY A 369 1.48 -15.95 8.71
CA GLY A 369 2.77 -15.35 8.38
C GLY A 369 2.79 -14.40 7.17
N ALA A 370 1.66 -14.23 6.47
CA ALA A 370 1.48 -13.13 5.52
C ALA A 370 1.49 -11.79 6.28
N HIS A 371 1.80 -10.71 5.55
CA HIS A 371 1.87 -9.37 6.13
C HIS A 371 0.78 -8.47 5.56
N MET A 372 0.33 -7.52 6.38
CA MET A 372 -0.54 -6.43 5.95
C MET A 372 0.19 -5.11 6.20
N LEU A 373 0.46 -4.35 5.15
CA LEU A 373 1.04 -3.01 5.23
C LEU A 373 -0.08 -1.99 5.14
N VAL A 374 -0.17 -1.11 6.13
CA VAL A 374 -1.12 0.01 6.13
C VAL A 374 -0.34 1.30 6.24
N VAL A 375 -0.54 2.19 5.27
CA VAL A 375 0.06 3.51 5.21
C VAL A 375 -1.04 4.49 4.84
N ASP A 376 -1.23 5.52 5.63
CA ASP A 376 -2.17 6.59 5.28
C ASP A 376 -1.72 7.89 5.95
N SER A 377 -2.44 8.98 5.67
CA SER A 377 -2.14 10.31 6.23
C SER A 377 -2.05 10.28 7.76
N ALA A 378 -0.98 10.86 8.33
CA ALA A 378 -0.87 11.02 9.79
C ALA A 378 -1.66 12.24 10.33
N GLY A 379 -2.59 12.77 9.54
CA GLY A 379 -3.40 13.94 9.89
C GLY A 379 -4.83 13.59 10.26
N SER A 380 -5.65 14.63 10.44
CA SER A 380 -7.06 14.52 10.83
C SER A 380 -7.95 13.77 9.82
N PHE A 381 -7.48 13.53 8.60
CA PHE A 381 -8.15 12.66 7.63
C PHE A 381 -8.28 11.21 8.09
N SER A 382 -7.39 10.76 8.98
CA SER A 382 -7.41 9.42 9.57
C SER A 382 -8.14 9.34 10.91
N ASN A 383 -8.81 10.43 11.32
CA ASN A 383 -9.64 10.44 12.52
C ASN A 383 -11.00 9.78 12.27
N LEU A 384 -11.37 8.86 13.15
CA LEU A 384 -12.67 8.22 13.19
C LEU A 384 -13.39 8.57 14.49
N GLN A 385 -14.65 8.96 14.36
CA GLN A 385 -15.55 9.09 15.51
C GLN A 385 -16.14 7.72 15.88
N VAL A 386 -15.92 7.30 17.11
CA VAL A 386 -16.33 6.01 17.68
C VAL A 386 -16.82 6.25 19.10
N GLY A 387 -18.11 5.98 19.37
CA GLY A 387 -18.69 6.19 20.71
C GLY A 387 -18.50 7.61 21.26
N GLY A 388 -18.56 8.63 20.38
CA GLY A 388 -18.34 10.04 20.75
C GLY A 388 -16.88 10.45 21.00
N ARG A 389 -15.91 9.54 20.77
CA ARG A 389 -14.47 9.82 20.87
C ARG A 389 -13.80 9.70 19.51
N THR A 390 -12.73 10.46 19.33
CA THR A 390 -11.92 10.45 18.12
C THR A 390 -10.73 9.53 18.28
N TYR A 391 -10.53 8.63 17.31
CA TYR A 391 -9.39 7.71 17.26
C TYR A 391 -8.74 7.76 15.89
N MET A 392 -7.44 7.50 15.83
CA MET A 392 -6.78 7.22 14.56
C MET A 392 -7.24 5.87 14.02
N VAL A 393 -7.47 5.79 12.71
CA VAL A 393 -7.98 4.57 12.06
C VAL A 393 -7.16 3.31 12.36
N TYR A 394 -5.84 3.43 12.44
CA TYR A 394 -4.96 2.31 12.77
C TYR A 394 -5.23 1.73 14.16
N MET A 395 -5.76 2.51 15.10
CA MET A 395 -6.04 2.03 16.45
C MET A 395 -7.10 0.92 16.43
N LEU A 396 -8.01 0.92 15.47
CA LEU A 396 -8.98 -0.17 15.31
C LEU A 396 -8.30 -1.47 14.86
N LEU A 397 -7.27 -1.36 14.02
CA LEU A 397 -6.52 -2.49 13.48
C LEU A 397 -5.54 -3.06 14.51
N ASP A 398 -4.89 -2.21 15.30
CA ASP A 398 -3.95 -2.59 16.36
C ASP A 398 -4.59 -3.53 17.42
N HIS A 399 -5.92 -3.50 17.57
CA HIS A 399 -6.66 -4.35 18.52
C HIS A 399 -7.13 -5.70 17.94
N LEU A 400 -6.85 -5.99 16.67
CA LEU A 400 -7.23 -7.25 16.04
C LEU A 400 -6.32 -8.39 16.52
N LYS A 401 -6.88 -9.32 17.30
CA LYS A 401 -6.14 -10.42 17.96
C LYS A 401 -5.39 -11.36 17.04
N ASP A 402 -5.79 -11.41 15.77
CA ASP A 402 -5.20 -12.27 14.75
C ASP A 402 -3.99 -11.63 14.04
N LEU A 403 -3.68 -10.38 14.38
CA LEU A 403 -2.58 -9.61 13.82
C LEU A 403 -1.57 -9.26 14.91
N GLU A 404 -0.30 -9.51 14.62
CA GLU A 404 0.84 -9.03 15.39
C GLU A 404 1.36 -7.76 14.74
N VAL A 405 1.41 -6.63 15.47
CA VAL A 405 2.10 -5.42 15.01
C VAL A 405 3.60 -5.69 15.05
N VAL A 406 4.24 -5.81 13.88
CA VAL A 406 5.68 -6.08 13.77
C VAL A 406 6.50 -4.82 13.47
N TYR A 407 5.84 -3.74 13.02
CA TYR A 407 6.42 -2.42 12.92
C TYR A 407 5.31 -1.36 12.97
N GLN A 408 5.59 -0.24 13.62
CA GLN A 408 4.68 0.91 13.66
C GLN A 408 5.45 2.23 13.77
N ASP A 409 4.93 3.26 13.12
CA ASP A 409 5.26 4.66 13.36
C ASP A 409 3.97 5.47 13.17
N ASP A 410 3.68 6.36 14.12
CA ASP A 410 2.43 7.12 14.16
C ASP A 410 2.46 8.34 13.23
N ALA A 411 3.66 8.87 12.92
CA ALA A 411 3.80 10.01 12.05
C ALA A 411 5.24 10.21 11.56
N THR A 412 5.51 9.80 10.33
CA THR A 412 6.78 10.03 9.63
C THR A 412 6.59 11.02 8.50
N TRP A 413 7.60 11.86 8.24
CA TRP A 413 7.66 12.70 7.04
C TRP A 413 8.55 12.06 5.98
N TYR A 414 7.97 11.81 4.80
CA TYR A 414 8.72 11.58 3.58
C TYR A 414 8.96 12.92 2.87
N ARG A 415 10.24 13.24 2.62
CA ARG A 415 10.67 14.43 1.88
C ARG A 415 11.16 14.01 0.50
N CYS A 416 10.56 14.55 -0.56
CA CYS A 416 11.05 14.31 -1.91
C CYS A 416 12.47 14.87 -2.05
N PRO A 417 13.43 14.12 -2.63
CA PRO A 417 14.81 14.58 -2.74
C PRO A 417 14.89 15.89 -3.54
N PRO A 418 15.62 16.92 -3.10
CA PRO A 418 15.65 18.22 -3.77
C PRO A 418 16.39 18.20 -5.12
N SER A 419 17.22 17.17 -5.35
CA SER A 419 18.05 17.03 -6.55
C SER A 419 17.30 16.49 -7.77
N VAL A 420 16.06 16.01 -7.60
CA VAL A 420 15.29 15.43 -8.69
C VAL A 420 14.46 16.49 -9.41
N THR A 421 14.17 16.24 -10.68
CA THR A 421 13.37 17.12 -11.54
C THR A 421 12.16 16.38 -12.06
N TYR A 422 11.00 17.03 -11.98
CA TYR A 422 9.74 16.56 -12.53
C TYR A 422 8.93 17.74 -13.09
N PRO A 423 8.09 17.57 -14.14
CA PRO A 423 7.33 18.69 -14.72
C PRO A 423 6.36 19.40 -13.76
N LEU A 424 5.96 18.72 -12.68
CA LEU A 424 5.06 19.24 -11.66
C LEU A 424 5.74 19.25 -10.30
N LYS A 425 5.25 20.10 -9.40
CA LYS A 425 5.70 20.14 -8.01
C LYS A 425 5.49 18.78 -7.35
N LEU A 426 6.58 18.21 -6.85
CA LEU A 426 6.54 17.03 -5.99
C LEU A 426 6.11 17.44 -4.58
N GLU A 427 5.22 16.67 -3.98
CA GLU A 427 4.70 16.92 -2.64
C GLU A 427 5.39 16.02 -1.61
N ASN A 428 5.76 16.62 -0.47
CA ASN A 428 6.17 15.86 0.70
C ASN A 428 4.94 15.21 1.33
N MET A 429 5.13 14.09 2.01
CA MET A 429 4.02 13.34 2.62
C MET A 429 4.27 13.10 4.09
N ARG A 430 3.22 13.27 4.90
CA ARG A 430 3.22 12.86 6.30
C ARG A 430 2.29 11.68 6.44
N HIS A 431 2.80 10.54 6.87
CA HIS A 431 2.03 9.31 6.95
C HIS A 431 2.29 8.58 8.27
N PHE A 432 1.30 7.82 8.73
CA PHE A 432 1.58 6.75 9.66
C PHE A 432 1.92 5.49 8.88
N ILE A 433 2.55 4.53 9.53
CA ILE A 433 2.79 3.20 8.98
C ILE A 433 2.52 2.15 10.04
N ARG A 434 1.91 1.05 9.59
CA ARG A 434 1.73 -0.18 10.34
C ARG A 434 2.09 -1.35 9.44
N ILE A 435 2.93 -2.25 9.96
CA ILE A 435 3.15 -3.55 9.36
C ILE A 435 2.64 -4.58 10.36
N TYR A 436 1.60 -5.29 9.95
CA TYR A 436 1.04 -6.40 10.70
C TYR A 436 1.50 -7.73 10.10
N LYS A 437 1.60 -8.75 10.95
CA LYS A 437 1.82 -10.13 10.56
C LYS A 437 0.65 -10.98 11.03
N LYS A 438 0.09 -11.78 10.13
CA LYS A 438 -0.98 -12.74 10.48
C LYS A 438 -0.41 -13.86 11.36
N LEU A 439 -1.06 -14.10 12.50
CA LEU A 439 -0.65 -15.07 13.53
C LEU A 439 -0.90 -16.54 13.19
#